data_AF-A0AAU3EZD9-F1
#
_entry.id   AF-A0AAU3EZD9-F1
#
_cell.length_a   1.000
_cell.length_b   1.000
_cell.length_c   1.000
_cell.angle_alpha   90.00
_cell.angle_beta   90.00
_cell.angle_gamma   90.00
#
_symmetry.space_group_name_H-M   'P 1'
#
loop_
_entity.id
_entity.type
_entity.pdbx_description
1 polymer ?
#
loop_
_entity_poly.entity_id
_entity_poly.type
_entity_poly.pdbx_seq_one_letter_code
_entity_poly.pdbx_strand_id
1 'polypeptide(L)'
;MGTLSNGRGTVSYQNSHAPGLDWRKASRTDLDPILKDCVIVAEAPDAKDHPHDSIPDGTRMVALSDDKDPNSPVLYFSRAEIRKFIEGAKDGEFDDLMASDEEMEQAAAVVAV
;
A
#
# COMPACT_ATOMS: atom_id res chain seq x y z
N MET A 1 -9.33 16.47 2.93
CA MET A 1 -9.64 15.13 3.44
C MET A 1 -8.97 14.13 2.52
N GLY A 2 -8.40 13.05 3.06
CA GLY A 2 -7.78 12.00 2.24
C GLY A 2 -8.81 11.15 1.50
N THR A 3 -8.31 10.31 0.59
CA THR A 3 -9.11 9.38 -0.20
C THR A 3 -8.46 8.01 -0.27
N LEU A 4 -9.23 7.00 -0.69
CA LEU A 4 -8.72 5.67 -1.04
C LEU A 4 -9.34 5.23 -2.37
N SER A 5 -8.50 4.87 -3.33
CA SER A 5 -8.92 4.41 -4.67
C SER A 5 -8.29 3.08 -5.06
N ASN A 6 -9.01 2.28 -5.86
CA ASN A 6 -8.47 1.08 -6.51
C ASN A 6 -8.46 1.20 -8.06
N GLY A 7 -8.64 2.43 -8.58
CA GLY A 7 -8.76 2.69 -10.01
C GLY A 7 -10.14 2.40 -10.61
N ARG A 8 -11.06 1.73 -9.90
CA ARG A 8 -12.47 1.58 -10.29
C ARG A 8 -13.40 2.50 -9.51
N GLY A 9 -13.07 2.78 -8.26
CA GLY A 9 -13.82 3.70 -7.39
C GLY A 9 -12.89 4.48 -6.47
N THR A 10 -13.48 5.46 -5.79
CA THR A 10 -12.80 6.26 -4.77
C THR A 10 -13.76 6.51 -3.63
N VAL A 11 -13.29 6.32 -2.40
CA VAL A 11 -14.04 6.60 -1.17
C VAL A 11 -13.28 7.60 -0.31
N SER A 12 -14.01 8.30 0.56
CA SER A 12 -13.39 9.08 1.64
C SER A 12 -12.67 8.13 2.59
N TYR A 13 -11.40 8.40 2.87
CA TYR A 13 -10.58 7.58 3.75
C TYR A 13 -9.57 8.45 4.49
N GLN A 14 -9.25 8.07 5.72
CA GLN A 14 -8.24 8.77 6.52
C GLN A 14 -7.39 7.76 7.26
N ASN A 15 -6.07 7.95 7.17
CA ASN A 15 -5.09 7.27 8.01
C ASN A 15 -4.66 8.26 9.10
N SER A 16 -4.78 7.87 10.37
CA SER A 16 -4.47 8.73 11.52
C SER A 16 -2.98 9.10 11.61
N HIS A 17 -2.10 8.23 11.14
CA HIS A 17 -0.64 8.43 11.13
C HIS A 17 -0.15 9.22 9.91
N ALA A 18 -0.95 9.33 8.85
CA ALA A 18 -0.65 10.17 7.70
C ALA A 18 -1.95 10.82 7.14
N PRO A 19 -2.47 11.83 7.86
CA PRO A 19 -3.77 12.42 7.55
C PRO A 19 -3.74 13.19 6.23
N GLY A 20 -4.84 13.07 5.47
CA GLY A 20 -5.05 13.88 4.26
C GLY A 20 -4.38 13.37 2.99
N LEU A 21 -3.70 12.23 3.02
CA LEU A 21 -3.13 11.63 1.80
C LEU A 21 -4.20 10.97 0.93
N ASP A 22 -3.92 10.95 -0.38
CA ASP A 22 -4.71 10.20 -1.38
C ASP A 22 -4.08 8.83 -1.60
N TRP A 23 -4.69 7.83 -0.97
CA TRP A 23 -4.23 6.45 -0.96
C TRP A 23 -4.74 5.66 -2.16
N ARG A 24 -3.94 4.68 -2.57
CA ARG A 24 -4.25 3.76 -3.66
C ARG A 24 -4.00 2.32 -3.23
N LYS A 25 -4.91 1.43 -3.56
CA LYS A 25 -4.70 -0.03 -3.54
C LYS A 25 -4.65 -0.58 -4.97
N ALA A 26 -4.16 -1.80 -5.12
CA ALA A 26 -4.16 -2.49 -6.40
C ALA A 26 -5.59 -2.65 -6.93
N SER A 27 -5.77 -2.62 -8.25
CA SER A 27 -7.08 -2.84 -8.86
C SER A 27 -7.59 -4.26 -8.66
N ARG A 28 -6.73 -5.24 -8.35
CA ARG A 28 -7.20 -6.60 -8.02
C ARG A 28 -7.90 -6.69 -6.65
N THR A 29 -7.85 -5.63 -5.86
CA THR A 29 -8.56 -5.51 -4.59
C THR A 29 -9.87 -4.75 -4.77
N ASP A 30 -10.95 -5.27 -4.20
CA ASP A 30 -12.22 -4.55 -4.13
C ASP A 30 -12.26 -3.54 -2.97
N LEU A 31 -13.10 -2.50 -3.08
CA LEU A 31 -13.23 -1.50 -2.01
C LEU A 31 -14.21 -1.93 -0.91
N ASP A 32 -15.03 -2.96 -1.15
CA ASP A 32 -15.85 -3.73 -0.21
C ASP A 32 -16.61 -4.83 -1.00
N PRO A 33 -17.00 -5.99 -0.41
CA PRO A 33 -16.60 -6.54 0.89
C PRO A 33 -15.60 -7.69 0.79
N ILE A 34 -15.12 -8.05 -0.40
CA ILE A 34 -14.21 -9.19 -0.56
C ILE A 34 -12.77 -8.67 -0.60
N LEU A 35 -12.07 -8.94 0.51
CA LEU A 35 -10.66 -8.61 0.84
C LEU A 35 -10.42 -7.18 1.38
N LYS A 36 -10.66 -7.03 2.68
CA LYS A 36 -10.28 -5.85 3.49
C LYS A 36 -8.77 -5.76 3.78
N ASP A 37 -7.98 -6.75 3.38
CA ASP A 37 -6.60 -6.91 3.87
C ASP A 37 -5.56 -6.41 2.87
N CYS A 38 -5.47 -5.11 2.63
CA CYS A 38 -4.70 -4.63 1.48
C CYS A 38 -3.64 -3.57 1.76
N VAL A 39 -2.53 -3.78 1.06
CA VAL A 39 -1.45 -2.82 0.93
C VAL A 39 -1.99 -1.58 0.22
N ILE A 40 -1.85 -0.44 0.88
CA ILE A 40 -2.15 0.87 0.33
C ILE A 40 -0.89 1.71 0.20
N VAL A 41 -0.81 2.47 -0.87
CA VAL A 41 0.30 3.39 -1.14
C VAL A 41 -0.20 4.78 -1.49
N ALA A 42 0.49 5.82 -1.03
CA ALA A 42 0.19 7.21 -1.34
C ALA A 42 1.46 7.99 -1.69
N GLU A 43 1.31 9.04 -2.50
CA GLU A 43 2.36 10.07 -2.53
C GLU A 43 2.42 10.74 -1.16
N ALA A 44 3.61 10.80 -0.59
CA ALA A 44 3.85 11.41 0.71
C ALA A 44 4.54 12.77 0.54
N PRO A 45 4.52 13.64 1.57
CA PRO A 45 5.38 14.81 1.60
C PRO A 45 6.84 14.43 1.36
N ASP A 46 7.58 15.33 0.71
CA ASP A 46 9.01 15.14 0.53
C ASP A 46 9.72 14.98 1.88
N ALA A 47 10.81 14.21 1.88
CA ALA A 47 11.59 13.94 3.07
C ALA A 47 12.06 15.24 3.73
N LYS A 48 12.02 15.26 5.05
CA LYS A 48 12.52 16.34 5.88
C LYS A 48 13.09 15.75 7.17
N ASP A 49 14.31 16.14 7.52
CA ASP A 49 15.02 15.69 8.72
C ASP A 49 15.07 14.14 8.81
N HIS A 50 15.25 13.47 7.66
CA HIS A 50 15.21 12.01 7.58
C HIS A 50 16.41 11.38 8.32
N PRO A 51 16.22 10.32 9.12
CA PRO A 51 17.29 9.77 9.97
C PRO A 51 18.42 9.05 9.20
N HIS A 52 18.22 8.77 7.92
CA HIS A 52 19.20 8.08 7.08
C HIS A 52 19.83 9.05 6.08
N ASP A 53 21.16 9.23 6.15
CA ASP A 53 21.92 10.23 5.40
C ASP A 53 21.79 10.12 3.87
N SER A 54 21.42 8.95 3.34
CA SER A 54 21.22 8.76 1.90
C SER A 54 19.89 9.29 1.37
N ILE A 55 19.01 9.80 2.24
CA ILE A 55 17.70 10.36 1.90
C ILE A 55 17.74 11.85 2.26
N PRO A 56 18.30 12.71 1.37
CA PRO A 56 18.37 14.14 1.64
C PRO A 56 16.98 14.76 1.69
N ASP A 57 16.89 15.90 2.37
CA ASP A 57 15.68 16.74 2.37
C ASP A 57 15.23 17.07 0.94
N GLY A 58 13.92 17.07 0.72
CA GLY A 58 13.33 17.24 -0.61
C GLY A 58 13.28 15.96 -1.45
N THR A 59 13.75 14.81 -0.93
CA THR A 59 13.56 13.53 -1.61
C THR A 59 12.08 13.18 -1.67
N ARG A 60 11.57 12.87 -2.86
CA ARG A 60 10.17 12.47 -3.05
C ARG A 60 9.88 11.12 -2.40
N MET A 61 8.85 11.09 -1.57
CA MET A 61 8.49 9.93 -0.77
C MET A 61 7.17 9.29 -1.19
N VAL A 62 7.01 8.03 -0.80
CA VAL A 62 5.80 7.23 -0.94
C VAL A 62 5.51 6.64 0.43
N ALA A 63 4.28 6.85 0.91
CA ALA A 63 3.76 6.20 2.11
C ALA A 63 3.22 4.81 1.74
N LEU A 64 3.45 3.82 2.59
CA LEU A 64 2.89 2.48 2.53
C LEU A 64 2.28 2.15 3.89
N SER A 65 1.07 1.59 3.87
CA SER A 65 0.35 1.17 5.08
C SER A 65 -0.53 -0.03 4.75
N ASP A 66 -1.09 -0.64 5.80
CA ASP A 66 -2.12 -1.67 5.71
C ASP A 66 -3.47 -1.06 6.12
N ASP A 67 -4.51 -1.20 5.30
CA ASP A 67 -5.80 -0.53 5.55
C ASP A 67 -6.78 -1.30 6.44
N LYS A 68 -6.50 -2.58 6.73
CA LYS A 68 -7.32 -3.39 7.67
C LYS A 68 -7.16 -3.00 9.13
N ASP A 69 -6.00 -2.44 9.50
CA ASP A 69 -5.71 -1.99 10.86
C ASP A 69 -5.70 -0.45 10.91
N PRO A 70 -6.70 0.18 11.55
CA PRO A 70 -6.73 1.63 11.74
C PRO A 70 -5.51 2.20 12.47
N ASN A 71 -4.76 1.36 13.20
CA ASN A 71 -3.54 1.73 13.91
C ASN A 71 -2.26 1.28 13.20
N SER A 72 -2.36 0.79 11.96
CA SER A 72 -1.20 0.35 11.18
C SER A 72 -0.16 1.47 11.07
N PRO A 73 1.15 1.16 11.22
CA PRO A 73 2.20 2.13 10.98
C PRO A 73 2.24 2.54 9.50
N VAL A 74 2.60 3.80 9.26
CA VAL A 74 2.90 4.30 7.91
C VAL A 74 4.41 4.28 7.71
N LEU A 75 4.86 3.47 6.75
CA LEU A 75 6.26 3.42 6.34
C LEU A 75 6.47 4.37 5.15
N TYR A 76 7.59 5.08 5.14
CA TYR A 76 7.96 6.01 4.08
C TYR A 76 9.16 5.47 3.32
N PHE A 77 9.01 5.37 2.00
CA PHE A 77 10.07 4.95 1.08
C PHE A 77 10.33 6.03 0.06
N SER A 78 11.58 6.23 -0.33
CA SER A 78 11.88 7.09 -1.46
C SER A 78 11.31 6.51 -2.76
N ARG A 79 11.06 7.37 -3.75
CA ARG A 79 10.67 6.90 -5.10
C ARG A 79 11.72 5.99 -5.73
N ALA A 80 13.00 6.14 -5.37
CA ALA A 80 14.06 5.28 -5.86
C ALA A 80 13.96 3.85 -5.29
N GLU A 81 13.65 3.72 -4.00
CA GLU A 81 13.42 2.41 -3.36
C GLU A 81 12.16 1.75 -3.93
N ILE A 82 11.06 2.49 -4.03
CA ILE A 82 9.80 1.98 -4.62
C ILE A 82 10.02 1.52 -6.07
N ARG A 83 10.79 2.27 -6.86
CA ARG A 83 11.11 1.87 -8.23
C ARG A 83 11.82 0.52 -8.27
N LYS A 84 12.88 0.35 -7.47
CA LYS A 84 13.64 -0.90 -7.41
C LYS A 84 12.77 -2.06 -6.95
N PHE A 85 11.95 -1.85 -5.92
CA PHE A 85 11.02 -2.85 -5.42
C PHE A 85 10.01 -3.28 -6.50
N ILE A 86 9.37 -2.32 -7.18
CA ILE A 86 8.39 -2.63 -8.23
C ILE A 86 9.04 -3.29 -9.45
N GLU A 87 10.24 -2.85 -9.85
CA GLU A 87 10.97 -3.47 -10.96
C GLU A 87 11.31 -4.94 -10.63
N GLY A 88 11.88 -5.22 -9.45
CA GLY A 88 12.16 -6.60 -9.02
C GLY A 88 10.91 -7.47 -8.86
N ALA A 89 9.82 -6.90 -8.32
CA ALA A 89 8.54 -7.60 -8.25
C ALA A 89 7.97 -7.94 -9.65
N LYS A 90 8.17 -7.07 -10.64
CA LYS A 90 7.77 -7.35 -12.03
C LYS A 90 8.67 -8.38 -12.71
N ASP A 91 9.90 -8.51 -12.26
CA ASP A 91 10.84 -9.52 -12.71
C ASP A 91 10.61 -10.90 -12.03
N GLY A 92 9.63 -10.99 -11.11
CA GLY A 92 9.22 -12.23 -10.44
C GLY A 92 10.09 -12.62 -9.25
N GLU A 93 10.91 -11.69 -8.72
CA GLU A 93 11.85 -11.98 -7.62
C GLU A 93 11.17 -12.38 -6.30
N PHE A 94 9.87 -12.15 -6.17
CA PHE A 94 9.09 -12.42 -4.96
C PHE A 94 7.89 -13.36 -5.21
N ASP A 95 7.83 -14.04 -6.36
CA ASP A 95 6.70 -14.90 -6.72
C ASP A 95 6.54 -16.10 -5.74
N ASP A 96 7.63 -16.54 -5.12
CA ASP A 96 7.62 -17.60 -4.10
C ASP A 96 6.90 -17.19 -2.80
N LEU A 97 6.66 -15.89 -2.60
CA LEU A 97 5.91 -15.35 -1.45
C LEU A 97 4.42 -15.16 -1.75
N MET A 98 3.97 -15.42 -2.98
CA MET A 98 2.56 -15.30 -3.33
C MET A 98 1.75 -16.47 -2.77
N ALA A 99 0.51 -16.19 -2.36
CA ALA A 99 -0.44 -17.24 -2.01
C ALA A 99 -0.64 -18.20 -3.20
N SER A 100 -0.61 -19.49 -2.91
CA SER A 100 -0.96 -20.54 -3.86
C SER A 100 -2.44 -20.47 -4.26
N ASP A 101 -2.79 -21.10 -5.37
CA ASP A 101 -4.19 -21.20 -5.81
C ASP A 101 -5.09 -21.83 -4.73
N GLU A 102 -4.58 -22.84 -4.01
CA GLU A 102 -5.30 -23.48 -2.90
C GLU A 102 -5.56 -22.50 -1.75
N GLU A 103 -4.56 -21.71 -1.35
CA GLU A 103 -4.72 -20.70 -0.30
C GLU A 103 -5.71 -19.60 -0.72
N MET A 104 -5.71 -19.22 -2.00
CA MET A 104 -6.67 -18.26 -2.54
C MET A 104 -8.10 -18.81 -2.55
N GLU A 105 -8.30 -20.08 -2.90
CA GLU A 105 -9.60 -20.76 -2.83
C GLU A 105 -10.12 -20.86 -1.40
N GLN A 106 -9.25 -21.23 -0.45
CA GLN A 106 -9.58 -21.29 0.97
C GLN A 106 -9.98 -19.92 1.53
N ALA A 107 -9.22 -18.86 1.20
CA ALA A 107 -9.54 -17.50 1.61
C ALA A 107 -10.90 -17.04 1.08
N ALA A 108 -11.23 -17.37 -0.17
CA ALA A 108 -12.52 -17.04 -0.76
C ALA A 108 -13.69 -17.78 -0.09
N ALA A 109 -13.50 -19.04 0.31
CA ALA A 109 -14.52 -19.85 0.97
C ALA A 109 -14.89 -19.32 2.37
N VAL A 110 -13.93 -18.76 3.12
CA VAL A 110 -14.17 -18.18 4.45
C VAL A 110 -15.07 -16.95 4.40
N VAL A 111 -15.02 -16.17 3.32
CA VAL A 111 -15.82 -14.95 3.16
C VAL A 111 -17.27 -15.25 2.73
N ALA A 112 -17.55 -16.45 2.24
CA ALA A 112 -18.86 -16.87 1.75
C ALA A 112 -19.78 -17.48 2.84
N VAL A 113 -19.30 -17.61 4.09
CA VAL A 113 -20.02 -18.16 5.25
C VAL A 113 -20.43 -17.05 6.21
#